data_AF-A0ABD2M259-F1
#
_entry.id   AF-A0ABD2M259-F1
#
_cell.length_a   1.000
_cell.length_b   1.000
_cell.length_c   1.000
_cell.angle_alpha   90.00
_cell.angle_beta   90.00
_cell.angle_gamma   90.00
#
_symmetry.space_group_name_H-M   'P 1'
#
loop_
_entity.id
_entity.type
_entity.pdbx_description
1 polymer ?
#
loop_
_entity_poly.entity_id
_entity_poly.type
_entity_poly.pdbx_seq_one_letter_code
_entity_poly.pdbx_strand_id
1 'polypeptide(L)'
;MSEEQWSGESSNSNESEGVHHREDPHFEQVEDQIRDIQTQADRLLFGSVFLRRPKGLAENAVVPETPSEVADLEGTTRQIAETIERIDDLEEKLKELLEHKDNAIYEDQIDEYLRELEDSRTLMTALKPMLYPDRLKDGETGKTDVSWISWRRNTLGSKLHKESNELLALIEAGENSEQQQAEKTRNGLNTAEGLLKTADNLHQSAQYLSWFTRRVLDYNESLSEFQRDFTVNLVAQWVQEEVNKVQEHQKNCMNFCSELSAKEKGEK
;
A
#
# COMPACT_ATOMS: atom_id res chain seq x y z
N MET A 1 -52.90 57.25 5.28
CA MET A 1 -52.64 55.82 5.52
C MET A 1 -51.63 55.40 4.49
N SER A 2 -50.51 54.92 4.98
CA SER A 2 -49.22 54.82 4.31
C SER A 2 -49.10 53.56 3.47
N GLU A 3 -48.14 53.63 2.55
CA GLU A 3 -47.67 52.63 1.58
C GLU A 3 -47.26 51.30 2.20
N GLU A 4 -47.34 50.23 1.41
CA GLU A 4 -46.33 49.16 1.40
C GLU A 4 -46.42 48.38 0.08
N GLN A 5 -45.60 48.80 -0.88
CA GLN A 5 -45.10 47.96 -1.97
C GLN A 5 -44.02 47.05 -1.40
N TRP A 6 -44.18 45.74 -1.55
CA TRP A 6 -43.11 44.78 -1.28
C TRP A 6 -42.37 44.49 -2.58
N SER A 7 -41.27 45.20 -2.80
CA SER A 7 -40.16 44.80 -3.66
C SER A 7 -38.98 44.45 -2.75
N GLY A 8 -38.50 43.22 -2.81
CA GLY A 8 -37.32 42.76 -2.07
C GLY A 8 -36.54 41.77 -2.92
N GLU A 9 -35.36 42.21 -3.36
CA GLU A 9 -34.40 41.51 -4.19
C GLU A 9 -33.74 40.31 -3.47
N SER A 10 -33.48 39.27 -4.27
CA SER A 10 -32.22 38.54 -4.41
C SER A 10 -31.32 38.33 -3.18
N SER A 11 -31.12 37.05 -2.82
CA SER A 11 -29.81 36.53 -2.40
C SER A 11 -29.75 35.03 -2.70
N ASN A 12 -29.32 34.69 -3.92
CA ASN A 12 -28.72 33.39 -4.19
C ASN A 12 -27.39 33.36 -3.46
N SER A 13 -27.31 32.61 -2.36
CA SER A 13 -26.04 32.20 -1.78
C SER A 13 -25.40 31.19 -2.73
N ASN A 14 -24.52 31.70 -3.58
CA ASN A 14 -23.62 30.91 -4.40
C ASN A 14 -22.51 30.41 -3.47
N GLU A 15 -22.78 29.32 -2.74
CA GLU A 15 -21.72 28.50 -2.15
C GLU A 15 -21.02 27.80 -3.30
N SER A 16 -20.01 28.46 -3.88
CA SER A 16 -19.13 27.83 -4.85
C SER A 16 -18.27 26.82 -4.10
N GLU A 17 -18.68 25.57 -4.25
CA GLU A 17 -17.86 24.37 -4.36
C GLU A 17 -16.35 24.63 -4.33
N GLY A 18 -15.69 23.96 -3.37
CA GLY A 18 -14.24 23.85 -3.29
C GLY A 18 -13.69 23.26 -4.59
N VAL A 19 -13.24 24.15 -5.48
CA VAL A 19 -12.38 23.79 -6.58
C VAL A 19 -11.02 23.50 -5.97
N HIS A 20 -10.70 22.21 -5.86
CA HIS A 20 -9.37 21.72 -5.50
C HIS A 20 -8.30 22.45 -6.31
N HIS A 21 -7.52 23.31 -5.67
CA HIS A 21 -6.28 23.85 -6.21
C HIS A 21 -5.21 22.75 -6.20
N ARG A 22 -5.37 21.75 -7.07
CA ARG A 22 -4.48 20.58 -7.20
C ARG A 22 -3.26 20.83 -8.10
N GLU A 23 -3.03 22.05 -8.56
CA GLU A 23 -2.03 22.37 -9.58
C GLU A 23 -1.16 23.58 -9.18
N ASP A 24 -0.57 23.54 -7.98
CA ASP A 24 0.59 24.41 -7.69
C ASP A 24 1.88 23.62 -7.93
N PRO A 25 2.77 24.05 -8.85
CA PRO A 25 4.05 23.40 -9.11
C PRO A 25 4.98 23.29 -7.89
N HIS A 26 4.70 23.98 -6.78
CA HIS A 26 5.43 23.82 -5.51
C HIS A 26 5.11 22.49 -4.80
N PHE A 27 3.92 21.92 -4.97
CA PHE A 27 3.53 20.66 -4.32
C PHE A 27 3.76 19.42 -5.18
N GLU A 28 3.89 19.57 -6.50
CA GLU A 28 4.21 18.45 -7.41
C GLU A 28 5.48 17.70 -6.97
N GLN A 29 6.52 18.43 -6.55
CA GLN A 29 7.76 17.84 -6.05
C GLN A 29 7.59 17.10 -4.71
N VAL A 30 6.64 17.55 -3.87
CA VAL A 30 6.32 16.90 -2.60
C VAL A 30 5.55 15.62 -2.87
N GLU A 31 4.53 15.65 -3.72
CA GLU A 31 3.76 14.48 -4.13
C GLU A 31 4.63 13.40 -4.74
N ASP A 32 5.56 13.77 -5.62
CA ASP A 32 6.50 12.83 -6.22
C ASP A 32 7.43 12.19 -5.18
N GLN A 33 7.89 12.95 -4.18
CA GLN A 33 8.70 12.42 -3.09
C GLN A 33 7.91 11.47 -2.19
N ILE A 34 6.65 11.80 -1.86
CA ILE A 34 5.76 10.93 -1.09
C ILE A 34 5.51 9.63 -1.84
N ARG A 35 5.19 9.72 -3.15
CA ARG A 35 4.97 8.56 -4.00
C ARG A 35 6.20 7.66 -4.09
N ASP A 36 7.40 8.24 -4.19
CA ASP A 36 8.65 7.47 -4.20
C ASP A 36 8.90 6.79 -2.85
N ILE A 37 8.65 7.48 -1.72
CA ILE A 37 8.73 6.89 -0.37
C ILE A 37 7.76 5.71 -0.23
N GLN A 38 6.50 5.89 -0.64
CA GLN A 38 5.48 4.84 -0.59
C GLN A 38 5.87 3.65 -1.47
N THR A 39 6.36 3.91 -2.69
CA THR A 39 6.85 2.87 -3.60
C THR A 39 8.01 2.09 -2.99
N GLN A 40 8.95 2.79 -2.32
CA GLN A 40 10.06 2.14 -1.65
C GLN A 40 9.60 1.34 -0.42
N ALA A 41 8.68 1.88 0.37
CA ALA A 41 8.07 1.20 1.51
C ALA A 41 7.36 -0.09 1.09
N ASP A 42 6.62 -0.06 -0.02
CA ASP A 42 5.96 -1.23 -0.61
C ASP A 42 6.97 -2.28 -1.09
N ARG A 43 8.02 -1.87 -1.80
CA ARG A 43 9.10 -2.78 -2.21
C ARG A 43 9.75 -3.46 -1.02
N LEU A 44 10.04 -2.70 0.04
CA LEU A 44 10.60 -3.24 1.28
C LEU A 44 9.62 -4.19 1.96
N LEU A 45 8.34 -3.84 2.02
CA LEU A 45 7.30 -4.69 2.58
C LEU A 45 7.20 -6.02 1.83
N PHE A 46 7.06 -6.01 0.50
CA PHE A 46 6.89 -7.22 -0.30
C PHE A 46 8.18 -8.05 -0.35
N GLY A 47 9.34 -7.40 -0.57
CA GLY A 47 10.62 -8.08 -0.68
C GLY A 47 11.08 -8.74 0.63
N SER A 48 10.82 -8.09 1.76
CA SER A 48 11.26 -8.61 3.06
C SER A 48 10.58 -9.92 3.48
N VAL A 49 9.49 -10.35 2.82
CA VAL A 49 8.87 -11.64 3.12
C VAL A 49 9.82 -12.80 2.82
N PHE A 50 10.65 -12.67 1.77
CA PHE A 50 11.60 -13.68 1.30
C PHE A 50 12.81 -13.84 2.22
N LEU A 51 13.05 -12.87 3.11
CA LEU A 51 14.22 -12.88 4.00
C LEU A 51 14.04 -13.80 5.22
N ARG A 52 12.81 -14.24 5.49
CA ARG A 52 12.52 -15.15 6.59
C ARG A 52 12.32 -16.57 6.09
N ARG A 53 12.93 -17.53 6.79
CA ARG A 53 12.70 -18.96 6.59
C ARG A 53 11.90 -19.54 7.75
N PRO A 54 10.97 -20.48 7.49
CA PRO A 54 10.17 -21.11 8.54
C PRO A 54 11.05 -22.02 9.39
N LYS A 55 10.73 -22.12 10.68
CA LYS A 55 11.43 -23.00 11.61
C LYS A 55 11.20 -24.47 11.23
N GLY A 56 12.23 -25.30 11.41
CA GLY A 56 12.15 -26.74 11.11
C GLY A 56 12.18 -27.06 9.62
N LEU A 57 12.54 -26.11 8.76
CA LEU A 57 12.79 -26.36 7.35
C LEU A 57 13.94 -27.35 7.17
N ALA A 58 13.69 -28.45 6.47
CA ALA A 58 14.71 -29.45 6.16
C ALA A 58 15.82 -28.86 5.27
N GLU A 59 17.05 -29.33 5.44
CA GLU A 59 18.23 -28.83 4.69
C GLU A 59 18.09 -28.98 3.16
N ASN A 60 17.31 -29.95 2.71
CA ASN A 60 17.06 -30.25 1.30
C ASN A 60 15.72 -29.69 0.79
N ALA A 61 15.01 -28.88 1.57
CA ALA A 61 13.74 -28.32 1.15
C ALA A 61 13.93 -27.32 -0.01
N VAL A 62 13.06 -27.42 -1.02
CA VAL A 62 13.01 -26.45 -2.12
C VAL A 62 12.40 -25.15 -1.59
N VAL A 63 13.22 -24.10 -1.57
CA VAL A 63 12.82 -22.74 -1.19
C VAL A 63 12.53 -21.94 -2.46
N PRO A 64 11.39 -21.23 -2.55
CA PRO A 64 11.15 -20.31 -3.64
C PRO A 64 12.31 -19.32 -3.80
N GLU A 65 12.71 -19.07 -5.04
CA GLU A 65 13.79 -18.12 -5.32
C GLU A 65 13.40 -16.72 -4.85
N THR A 66 14.34 -16.05 -4.18
CA THR A 66 14.19 -14.65 -3.83
C THR A 66 14.38 -13.81 -5.09
N PRO A 67 13.46 -12.90 -5.44
CA PRO A 67 13.62 -12.04 -6.61
C PRO A 67 14.93 -11.25 -6.54
N SER A 68 15.62 -11.07 -7.68
CA SER A 68 16.94 -10.41 -7.73
C SER A 68 16.93 -8.96 -7.28
N GLU A 69 15.76 -8.33 -7.28
CA GLU A 69 15.55 -6.94 -6.82
C GLU A 69 15.49 -6.83 -5.29
N VAL A 70 15.28 -7.94 -4.58
CA VAL A 70 15.22 -7.97 -3.12
C VAL A 70 16.65 -7.95 -2.57
N ALA A 71 16.98 -6.86 -1.86
CA ALA A 71 18.24 -6.76 -1.16
C ALA A 71 18.35 -7.81 -0.03
N ASP A 72 19.57 -8.16 0.35
CA ASP A 72 19.81 -9.03 1.49
C ASP A 72 19.35 -8.37 2.82
N LEU A 73 19.53 -9.09 3.93
CA LEU A 73 19.06 -8.65 5.24
C LEU A 73 19.66 -7.30 5.67
N GLU A 74 20.96 -7.12 5.44
CA GLU A 74 21.68 -5.89 5.79
C GLU A 74 21.30 -4.73 4.87
N GLY A 75 21.25 -4.98 3.56
CA GLY A 75 20.78 -4.04 2.55
C GLY A 75 19.34 -3.58 2.81
N THR A 76 18.43 -4.50 3.10
CA THR A 76 17.04 -4.20 3.47
C THR A 76 16.97 -3.36 4.75
N THR A 77 17.76 -3.70 5.77
CA THR A 77 17.77 -2.94 7.03
C THR A 77 18.27 -1.51 6.84
N ARG A 78 19.27 -1.32 5.98
CA ARG A 78 19.80 -0.02 5.61
C ARG A 78 18.78 0.79 4.80
N GLN A 79 18.16 0.19 3.79
CA GLN A 79 17.11 0.85 3.02
C GLN A 79 15.91 1.27 3.87
N ILE A 80 15.52 0.48 4.89
CA ILE A 80 14.50 0.90 5.86
C ILE A 80 14.95 2.16 6.61
N ALA A 81 16.21 2.23 7.07
CA ALA A 81 16.72 3.39 7.79
C ALA A 81 16.78 4.63 6.88
N GLU A 82 17.29 4.49 5.65
CA GLU A 82 17.32 5.54 4.63
C GLU A 82 15.90 6.02 4.29
N THR A 83 14.92 5.12 4.23
CA THR A 83 13.52 5.49 3.97
C THR A 83 12.93 6.30 5.14
N ILE A 84 13.22 5.93 6.38
CA ILE A 84 12.78 6.69 7.56
C ILE A 84 13.41 8.08 7.59
N GLU A 85 14.70 8.19 7.30
CA GLU A 85 15.40 9.49 7.21
C GLU A 85 14.78 10.40 6.14
N ARG A 86 14.44 9.85 4.98
CA ARG A 86 13.73 10.59 3.93
C ARG A 86 12.33 11.05 4.37
N ILE A 87 11.65 10.28 5.19
CA ILE A 87 10.36 10.67 5.78
C ILE A 87 10.57 11.83 6.76
N ASP A 88 11.56 11.74 7.65
CA ASP A 88 11.92 12.82 8.59
C ASP A 88 12.20 14.13 7.86
N ASP A 89 13.06 14.10 6.83
CA ASP A 89 13.43 15.27 6.05
C ASP A 89 12.22 15.93 5.35
N LEU A 90 11.27 15.11 4.87
CA LEU A 90 10.10 15.63 4.18
C LEU A 90 9.04 16.16 5.14
N GLU A 91 8.83 15.50 6.28
CA GLU A 91 7.96 16.00 7.33
C GLU A 91 8.43 17.35 7.88
N GLU A 92 9.74 17.54 8.07
CA GLU A 92 10.28 18.83 8.51
C GLU A 92 9.97 19.93 7.48
N LYS A 93 10.20 19.67 6.19
CA LYS A 93 9.85 20.62 5.11
C LYS A 93 8.36 20.95 5.08
N LEU A 94 7.49 19.95 5.26
CA LEU A 94 6.03 20.15 5.29
C LEU A 94 5.58 20.99 6.49
N LYS A 95 6.19 20.77 7.66
CA LYS A 95 5.93 21.57 8.87
C LYS A 95 6.41 23.01 8.70
N GLU A 96 7.58 23.23 8.11
CA GLU A 96 8.06 24.57 7.76
C GLU A 96 7.10 25.28 6.80
N LEU A 97 6.55 24.57 5.81
CA LEU A 97 5.55 25.12 4.88
C LEU A 97 4.25 25.54 5.60
N LEU A 98 3.80 24.83 6.63
CA LEU A 98 2.63 25.20 7.43
C LEU A 98 2.85 26.48 8.27
N GLU A 99 4.08 26.72 8.73
CA GLU A 99 4.40 27.90 9.54
C GLU A 99 4.36 29.22 8.72
N HIS A 100 4.45 29.12 7.39
CA HIS A 100 4.30 30.26 6.49
C HIS A 100 2.83 30.66 6.35
N LYS A 101 2.48 31.86 6.84
CA LYS A 101 1.10 32.40 6.88
C LYS A 101 0.37 32.42 5.54
N ASP A 102 1.10 32.46 4.43
CA ASP A 102 0.52 32.47 3.08
C ASP A 102 0.03 31.07 2.63
N ASN A 103 0.40 30.01 3.37
CA ASN A 103 0.08 28.61 3.05
C ASN A 103 -1.10 28.05 3.85
N ALA A 104 -1.81 28.86 4.65
CA ALA A 104 -2.97 28.42 5.43
C ALA A 104 -4.08 27.79 4.56
N ILE A 105 -4.12 28.14 3.26
CA ILE A 105 -5.07 27.55 2.30
C ILE A 105 -4.73 26.10 1.92
N TYR A 106 -3.52 25.62 2.23
CA TYR A 106 -3.03 24.27 1.94
C TYR A 106 -2.92 23.39 3.18
N GLU A 107 -3.42 23.85 4.34
CA GLU A 107 -3.34 23.13 5.61
C GLU A 107 -3.89 21.71 5.50
N ASP A 108 -5.09 21.54 4.93
CA ASP A 108 -5.73 20.24 4.74
C ASP A 108 -4.90 19.29 3.87
N GLN A 109 -4.26 19.81 2.81
CA GLN A 109 -3.44 19.05 1.87
C GLN A 109 -2.12 18.62 2.51
N ILE A 110 -1.47 19.52 3.27
CA ILE A 110 -0.26 19.19 4.01
C ILE A 110 -0.55 18.17 5.12
N ASP A 111 -1.68 18.30 5.81
CA ASP A 111 -2.13 17.33 6.81
C ASP A 111 -2.42 15.95 6.22
N GLU A 112 -2.91 15.87 4.98
CA GLU A 112 -3.02 14.61 4.24
C GLU A 112 -1.63 14.00 3.96
N TYR A 113 -0.69 14.79 3.43
CA TYR A 113 0.69 14.34 3.18
C TYR A 113 1.41 13.86 4.44
N LEU A 114 1.27 14.58 5.56
CA LEU A 114 1.84 14.19 6.84
C LEU A 114 1.27 12.86 7.33
N ARG A 115 -0.03 12.61 7.12
CA ARG A 115 -0.66 11.31 7.46
C ARG A 115 -0.12 10.17 6.59
N GLU A 116 0.07 10.41 5.29
CA GLU A 116 0.64 9.40 4.38
C GLU A 116 2.10 9.04 4.73
N LEU A 117 2.88 10.04 5.15
CA LEU A 117 4.24 9.86 5.63
C LEU A 117 4.28 9.08 6.96
N GLU A 118 3.38 9.39 7.88
CA GLU A 118 3.28 8.68 9.17
C GLU A 118 2.86 7.21 8.98
N ASP A 119 1.94 6.92 8.05
CA ASP A 119 1.58 5.56 7.66
C ASP A 119 2.82 4.76 7.20
N SER A 120 3.64 5.38 6.35
CA SER A 120 4.88 4.80 5.83
C SER A 120 5.93 4.61 6.92
N ARG A 121 6.08 5.59 7.82
CA ARG A 121 6.98 5.53 8.99
C ARG A 121 6.59 4.40 9.92
N THR A 122 5.30 4.29 10.25
CA THR A 122 4.75 3.25 11.12
C THR A 122 5.05 1.87 10.53
N LEU A 123 4.83 1.70 9.23
CA LEU A 123 5.13 0.45 8.54
C LEU A 123 6.63 0.09 8.60
N MET A 124 7.51 1.03 8.25
CA MET A 124 8.96 0.81 8.25
C MET A 124 9.52 0.52 9.64
N THR A 125 9.02 1.23 10.65
CA THR A 125 9.37 1.03 12.06
C THR A 125 8.92 -0.34 12.56
N ALA A 126 7.73 -0.79 12.15
CA ALA A 126 7.22 -2.12 12.47
C ALA A 126 7.95 -3.24 11.70
N LEU A 127 8.40 -2.98 10.47
CA LEU A 127 9.04 -3.99 9.62
C LEU A 127 10.44 -4.36 10.10
N LYS A 128 11.26 -3.37 10.48
CA LYS A 128 12.65 -3.59 10.93
C LYS A 128 12.82 -4.68 12.01
N PRO A 129 12.05 -4.70 13.12
CA PRO A 129 12.18 -5.74 14.13
C PRO A 129 11.72 -7.13 13.63
N MET A 130 10.80 -7.19 12.67
CA MET A 130 10.31 -8.44 12.07
C MET A 130 11.39 -9.19 11.27
N LEU A 131 12.45 -8.49 10.87
CA LEU A 131 13.62 -9.06 10.19
C LEU A 131 14.55 -9.84 11.14
N TYR A 132 14.46 -9.57 12.46
CA TYR A 132 15.35 -10.16 13.46
C TYR A 132 14.55 -10.82 14.60
N PRO A 133 13.86 -11.94 14.33
CA PRO A 133 13.00 -12.60 15.32
C PRO A 133 13.75 -13.00 16.61
N ASP A 134 15.05 -13.29 16.51
CA ASP A 134 15.86 -13.64 17.67
C ASP A 134 16.04 -12.48 18.67
N ARG A 135 15.87 -11.24 18.21
CA ARG A 135 15.98 -10.03 19.04
C ARG A 135 14.67 -9.62 19.70
N LEU A 136 13.56 -10.20 19.27
CA LEU A 136 12.24 -9.97 19.87
C LEU A 136 12.13 -10.67 21.22
N LYS A 137 11.39 -10.09 22.15
CA LYS A 137 11.05 -10.70 23.45
C LYS A 137 9.93 -11.72 23.29
N ASP A 138 9.80 -12.62 24.27
CA ASP A 138 8.71 -13.58 24.28
C ASP A 138 7.35 -12.87 24.36
N GLY A 139 6.43 -13.30 23.51
CA GLY A 139 5.10 -12.69 23.36
C GLY A 139 5.02 -11.54 22.36
N GLU A 140 6.15 -11.03 21.83
CA GLU A 140 6.12 -9.97 20.81
C GLU A 140 5.69 -10.52 19.43
N THR A 141 4.93 -9.69 18.70
CA THR A 141 4.53 -9.97 17.31
C THR A 141 5.78 -10.18 16.44
N GLY A 142 5.77 -11.25 15.65
CA GLY A 142 6.90 -11.63 14.82
C GLY A 142 7.90 -12.58 15.47
N LYS A 143 7.84 -12.78 16.80
CA LYS A 143 8.76 -13.70 17.51
C LYS A 143 8.60 -15.13 17.02
N THR A 144 7.36 -15.59 16.90
CA THR A 144 7.02 -16.92 16.42
C THR A 144 6.64 -16.87 14.95
N ASP A 145 6.72 -18.01 14.26
CA ASP A 145 6.30 -18.07 12.86
C ASP A 145 4.80 -17.78 12.73
N VAL A 146 3.97 -18.21 13.67
CA VAL A 146 2.53 -17.94 13.67
C VAL A 146 2.22 -16.45 13.84
N SER A 147 2.89 -15.77 14.78
CA SER A 147 2.66 -14.34 14.98
C SER A 147 3.22 -13.50 13.82
N TRP A 148 4.31 -13.95 13.19
CA TRP A 148 4.83 -13.33 11.97
C TRP A 148 3.92 -13.53 10.76
N ILE A 149 3.40 -14.74 10.52
CA ILE A 149 2.44 -15.00 9.44
C ILE A 149 1.20 -14.13 9.63
N SER A 150 0.69 -14.04 10.87
CA SER A 150 -0.49 -13.24 11.18
C SER A 150 -0.25 -11.75 10.89
N TRP A 151 0.89 -11.21 11.29
CA TRP A 151 1.28 -9.84 10.98
C TRP A 151 1.36 -9.61 9.46
N ARG A 152 2.09 -10.48 8.74
CA ARG A 152 2.22 -10.40 7.27
C ARG A 152 0.89 -10.43 6.57
N ARG A 153 0.00 -11.35 6.96
CA ARG A 153 -1.36 -11.45 6.39
C ARG A 153 -2.14 -10.16 6.57
N ASN A 154 -2.10 -9.56 7.77
CA ASN A 154 -2.81 -8.31 8.04
C ASN A 154 -2.26 -7.15 7.21
N THR A 155 -0.93 -7.05 7.08
CA THR A 155 -0.31 -6.01 6.27
C THR A 155 -0.63 -6.19 4.78
N LEU A 156 -0.59 -7.42 4.26
CA LEU A 156 -1.01 -7.72 2.89
C LEU A 156 -2.47 -7.37 2.66
N GLY A 157 -3.37 -7.73 3.58
CA GLY A 157 -4.80 -7.41 3.44
C GLY A 157 -5.10 -5.92 3.52
N SER A 158 -4.39 -5.17 4.36
CA SER A 158 -4.51 -3.71 4.40
C SER A 158 -4.06 -3.08 3.09
N LYS A 159 -2.94 -3.53 2.51
CA LYS A 159 -2.45 -3.04 1.23
C LYS A 159 -3.38 -3.42 0.08
N LEU A 160 -3.85 -4.67 0.05
CA LEU A 160 -4.85 -5.14 -0.91
C LEU A 160 -6.11 -4.27 -0.90
N HIS A 161 -6.59 -3.89 0.29
CA HIS A 161 -7.77 -3.05 0.44
C HIS A 161 -7.54 -1.65 -0.15
N LYS A 162 -6.39 -1.02 0.15
CA LYS A 162 -6.01 0.29 -0.43
C LYS A 162 -5.96 0.21 -1.97
N GLU A 163 -5.21 -0.75 -2.51
CA GLU A 163 -5.07 -0.95 -3.97
C GLU A 163 -6.40 -1.24 -4.66
N SER A 164 -7.29 -2.02 -4.02
CA SER A 164 -8.62 -2.31 -4.56
C SER A 164 -9.49 -1.06 -4.64
N ASN A 165 -9.43 -0.18 -3.63
CA ASN A 165 -10.17 1.08 -3.63
C ASN A 165 -9.62 2.04 -4.70
N GLU A 166 -8.30 2.09 -4.88
CA GLU A 166 -7.66 2.89 -5.93
C GLU A 166 -8.08 2.43 -7.34
N LEU A 167 -8.08 1.11 -7.58
CA LEU A 167 -8.56 0.56 -8.85
C LEU A 167 -10.04 0.92 -9.10
N LEU A 168 -10.91 0.80 -8.09
CA LEU A 168 -12.33 1.14 -8.21
C LEU A 168 -12.52 2.64 -8.53
N ALA A 169 -11.81 3.52 -7.84
CA ALA A 169 -11.86 4.95 -8.11
C ALA A 169 -11.41 5.29 -9.55
N LEU A 170 -10.40 4.58 -10.05
CA LEU A 170 -9.92 4.74 -11.42
C LEU A 170 -10.94 4.27 -12.46
N ILE A 171 -11.64 3.15 -12.20
CA ILE A 171 -12.73 2.65 -13.03
C ILE A 171 -13.87 3.69 -13.08
N GLU A 172 -14.33 4.17 -11.92
CA GLU A 172 -15.41 5.15 -11.80
C GLU A 172 -15.08 6.49 -12.48
N ALA A 173 -13.84 6.96 -12.36
CA ALA A 173 -13.38 8.17 -13.04
C ALA A 173 -13.38 8.02 -14.57
N GLY A 174 -13.12 6.80 -15.06
CA GLY A 174 -13.13 6.45 -16.48
C GLY A 174 -14.55 6.36 -17.08
N GLU A 175 -15.57 6.02 -16.29
CA GLU A 175 -16.96 5.94 -16.73
C GLU A 175 -17.65 7.31 -16.84
N ASN A 176 -17.21 8.31 -16.07
CA ASN A 176 -17.88 9.60 -15.92
C ASN A 176 -17.36 10.74 -16.83
N SER A 177 -16.38 10.50 -17.71
CA SER A 177 -15.73 11.57 -18.50
C SER A 177 -16.10 11.54 -19.99
N GLU A 178 -17.01 12.43 -20.43
CA GLU A 178 -17.41 12.58 -21.85
C GLU A 178 -16.52 13.54 -22.68
N GLN A 179 -15.53 14.23 -22.14
CA GLN A 179 -14.73 15.20 -22.90
C GLN A 179 -13.23 15.20 -22.52
N GLN A 180 -12.37 15.21 -23.57
CA GLN A 180 -10.89 15.12 -23.60
C GLN A 180 -10.30 13.70 -23.40
N GLN A 181 -10.40 12.86 -24.43
CA GLN A 181 -10.13 11.42 -24.36
C GLN A 181 -8.65 11.02 -24.25
N ALA A 182 -7.75 11.55 -25.10
CA ALA A 182 -6.44 10.90 -25.32
C ALA A 182 -5.44 11.05 -24.16
N GLU A 183 -5.28 12.27 -23.60
CA GLU A 183 -4.31 12.55 -22.53
C GLU A 183 -4.77 11.97 -21.18
N LYS A 184 -6.08 12.01 -20.89
CA LYS A 184 -6.68 11.31 -19.75
C LYS A 184 -6.55 9.78 -19.86
N THR A 185 -6.78 9.20 -21.05
CA THR A 185 -6.59 7.75 -21.23
C THR A 185 -5.14 7.34 -21.01
N ARG A 186 -4.17 8.13 -21.48
CA ARG A 186 -2.75 7.86 -21.26
C ARG A 186 -2.34 7.99 -19.78
N ASN A 187 -2.80 9.03 -19.08
CA ASN A 187 -2.53 9.17 -17.65
C ASN A 187 -3.21 8.05 -16.84
N GLY A 188 -4.45 7.69 -17.18
CA GLY A 188 -5.15 6.56 -16.57
C GLY A 188 -4.44 5.23 -16.82
N LEU A 189 -3.85 5.03 -18.02
CA LEU A 189 -3.06 3.85 -18.33
C LEU A 189 -1.78 3.78 -17.48
N ASN A 190 -1.05 4.88 -17.34
CA ASN A 190 0.14 4.93 -16.47
C ASN A 190 -0.19 4.55 -15.02
N THR A 191 -1.31 5.07 -14.49
CA THR A 191 -1.79 4.72 -13.14
C THR A 191 -2.17 3.24 -13.05
N ALA A 192 -2.90 2.73 -14.05
CA ALA A 192 -3.30 1.32 -14.10
C ALA A 192 -2.09 0.37 -14.17
N GLU A 193 -1.07 0.70 -14.97
CA GLU A 193 0.19 -0.06 -15.03
C GLU A 193 0.92 -0.07 -13.69
N GLY A 194 0.89 1.07 -12.97
CA GLY A 194 1.39 1.17 -11.60
C GLY A 194 0.68 0.20 -10.64
N LEU A 195 -0.66 0.22 -10.64
CA LEU A 195 -1.49 -0.68 -9.84
C LEU A 195 -1.25 -2.15 -10.19
N LEU A 196 -1.12 -2.49 -11.47
CA LEU A 196 -0.81 -3.85 -11.91
C LEU A 196 0.54 -4.31 -11.38
N LYS A 197 1.56 -3.46 -11.45
CA LYS A 197 2.89 -3.76 -10.90
C LYS A 197 2.83 -4.00 -9.39
N THR A 198 2.07 -3.21 -8.65
CA THR A 198 1.88 -3.42 -7.21
C THR A 198 1.13 -4.73 -6.94
N ALA A 199 0.08 -5.03 -7.71
CA ALA A 199 -0.67 -6.27 -7.61
C ALA A 199 0.19 -7.51 -7.91
N ASP A 200 1.12 -7.43 -8.85
CA ASP A 200 2.09 -8.48 -9.13
C ASP A 200 3.03 -8.74 -7.94
N ASN A 201 3.55 -7.68 -7.33
CA ASN A 201 4.40 -7.79 -6.13
C ASN A 201 3.63 -8.37 -4.94
N LEU A 202 2.38 -7.93 -4.76
CA LEU A 202 1.47 -8.44 -3.74
C LEU A 202 1.21 -9.93 -3.94
N HIS A 203 0.97 -10.34 -5.18
CA HIS A 203 0.76 -11.74 -5.57
C HIS A 203 1.99 -12.61 -5.27
N GLN A 204 3.19 -12.18 -5.66
CA GLN A 204 4.42 -12.91 -5.36
C GLN A 204 4.64 -13.04 -3.84
N SER A 205 4.43 -11.96 -3.09
CA SER A 205 4.53 -11.98 -1.63
C SER A 205 3.50 -12.93 -1.00
N ALA A 206 2.27 -12.94 -1.49
CA ALA A 206 1.22 -13.85 -1.03
C ALA A 206 1.54 -15.32 -1.33
N GLN A 207 2.08 -15.61 -2.52
CA GLN A 207 2.55 -16.96 -2.88
C GLN A 207 3.65 -17.46 -1.94
N TYR A 208 4.64 -16.60 -1.63
CA TYR A 208 5.68 -16.95 -0.67
C TYR A 208 5.11 -17.18 0.72
N LEU A 209 4.20 -16.32 1.17
CA LEU A 209 3.55 -16.47 2.48
C LEU A 209 2.74 -17.78 2.56
N SER A 210 2.05 -18.18 1.48
CA SER A 210 1.35 -19.47 1.39
C SER A 210 2.33 -20.64 1.51
N TRP A 211 3.44 -20.61 0.77
CA TRP A 211 4.49 -21.62 0.87
C TRP A 211 5.05 -21.70 2.30
N PHE A 212 5.39 -20.56 2.89
CA PHE A 212 5.93 -20.46 4.25
C PHE A 212 4.95 -21.08 5.26
N THR A 213 3.67 -20.70 5.16
CA THR A 213 2.61 -21.18 6.06
C THR A 213 2.44 -22.70 5.97
N ARG A 214 2.53 -23.26 4.75
CA ARG A 214 2.50 -24.72 4.56
C ARG A 214 3.69 -25.43 5.19
N ARG A 215 4.89 -24.85 5.12
CA ARG A 215 6.07 -25.43 5.82
C ARG A 215 5.89 -25.42 7.34
N VAL A 216 5.30 -24.35 7.89
CA VAL A 216 5.00 -24.27 9.33
C VAL A 216 3.95 -25.30 9.74
N LEU A 217 2.92 -25.52 8.91
CA LEU A 217 1.95 -26.60 9.12
C LEU A 217 2.62 -27.98 9.14
N ASP A 218 3.40 -28.30 8.11
CA ASP A 218 4.10 -29.60 8.01
C ASP A 218 5.00 -29.83 9.25
N TYR A 219 5.71 -28.79 9.69
CA TYR A 219 6.53 -28.87 10.90
C TYR A 219 5.67 -29.07 12.16
N ASN A 220 4.58 -28.31 12.32
CA ASN A 220 3.68 -28.44 13.45
C ASN A 220 3.06 -29.84 13.55
N GLU A 221 2.68 -30.44 12.42
CA GLU A 221 2.15 -31.81 12.36
C GLU A 221 3.18 -32.86 12.79
N SER A 222 4.47 -32.61 12.54
CA SER A 222 5.56 -33.49 12.96
C SER A 222 5.83 -33.47 14.47
N LEU A 223 5.35 -32.45 15.19
CA LEU A 223 5.53 -32.33 16.63
C LEU A 223 4.60 -33.28 17.41
N SER A 224 5.01 -33.61 18.64
CA SER A 224 4.16 -34.32 19.58
C SER A 224 2.92 -33.50 19.93
N GLU A 225 1.81 -34.16 20.29
CA GLU A 225 0.52 -33.50 20.55
C GLU A 225 0.62 -32.34 21.56
N PHE A 226 1.42 -32.51 22.62
CA PHE A 226 1.63 -31.48 23.66
C PHE A 226 2.44 -30.27 23.20
N GLN A 227 3.11 -30.35 22.05
CA GLN A 227 3.92 -29.29 21.48
C GLN A 227 3.26 -28.61 20.28
N ARG A 228 2.14 -29.15 19.80
CA ARG A 228 1.42 -28.60 18.65
C ARG A 228 0.79 -27.27 19.00
N ASP A 229 0.99 -26.30 18.12
CA ASP A 229 0.25 -25.05 18.13
C ASP A 229 -1.01 -25.22 17.25
N PHE A 230 -2.17 -25.30 17.89
CA PHE A 230 -3.44 -25.47 17.20
C PHE A 230 -3.88 -24.22 16.44
N THR A 231 -3.30 -23.05 16.73
CA THR A 231 -3.63 -21.79 16.04
C THR A 231 -3.10 -21.76 14.60
N VAL A 232 -2.10 -22.57 14.28
CA VAL A 232 -1.49 -22.65 12.94
C VAL A 232 -2.52 -22.98 11.86
N ASN A 233 -3.46 -23.90 12.15
CA ASN A 233 -4.50 -24.29 11.19
C ASN A 233 -5.45 -23.13 10.87
N LEU A 234 -5.84 -22.37 11.88
CA LEU A 234 -6.71 -21.20 11.70
C LEU A 234 -5.99 -20.12 10.89
N VAL A 235 -4.73 -19.83 11.23
CA VAL A 235 -3.91 -18.86 10.50
C VAL A 235 -3.70 -19.30 9.05
N ALA A 236 -3.52 -20.59 8.79
CA ALA A 236 -3.36 -21.10 7.42
C ALA A 236 -4.61 -20.93 6.57
N GLN A 237 -5.81 -21.13 7.13
CA GLN A 237 -7.07 -20.85 6.43
C GLN A 237 -7.16 -19.36 6.06
N TRP A 238 -6.87 -18.46 7.00
CA TRP A 238 -6.87 -17.02 6.73
C TRP A 238 -5.84 -16.59 5.69
N VAL A 239 -4.65 -17.19 5.69
CA VAL A 239 -3.65 -16.93 4.65
C VAL A 239 -4.17 -17.36 3.28
N GLN A 240 -4.79 -18.54 3.19
CA GLN A 240 -5.32 -19.03 1.92
C GLN A 240 -6.45 -18.15 1.38
N GLU A 241 -7.35 -17.69 2.25
CA GLU A 241 -8.39 -16.71 1.89
C GLU A 241 -7.77 -15.43 1.33
N GLU A 242 -6.74 -14.90 2.00
CA GLU A 242 -6.08 -13.67 1.56
C GLU A 242 -5.34 -13.84 0.22
N VAL A 243 -4.67 -14.97 0.03
CA VAL A 243 -4.02 -15.32 -1.25
C VAL A 243 -5.03 -15.35 -2.40
N ASN A 244 -6.23 -15.90 -2.17
CA ASN A 244 -7.28 -15.96 -3.19
C ASN A 244 -7.75 -14.55 -3.56
N LYS A 245 -7.93 -13.64 -2.58
CA LYS A 245 -8.32 -12.25 -2.87
C LYS A 245 -7.24 -11.50 -3.64
N VAL A 246 -5.96 -11.71 -3.29
CA VAL A 246 -4.83 -11.12 -4.02
C VAL A 246 -4.79 -11.60 -5.47
N GLN A 247 -5.02 -12.90 -5.69
CA GLN A 247 -5.13 -13.47 -7.05
C GLN A 247 -6.26 -12.85 -7.88
N GLU A 248 -7.43 -12.66 -7.26
CA GLU A 248 -8.57 -12.03 -7.90
C GLU A 248 -8.27 -10.56 -8.25
N HIS A 249 -7.70 -9.81 -7.31
CA HIS A 249 -7.32 -8.42 -7.53
C HIS A 249 -6.29 -8.25 -8.65
N GLN A 250 -5.23 -9.07 -8.66
CA GLN A 250 -4.24 -9.06 -9.75
C GLN A 250 -4.89 -9.29 -11.12
N LYS A 251 -5.82 -10.25 -11.20
CA LYS A 251 -6.59 -10.49 -12.43
C LYS A 251 -7.42 -9.27 -12.84
N ASN A 252 -8.05 -8.60 -11.88
CA ASN A 252 -8.83 -7.39 -12.15
C ASN A 252 -7.96 -6.24 -12.67
N CYS A 253 -6.79 -6.01 -12.06
CA CYS A 253 -5.82 -5.02 -12.56
C CYS A 253 -5.35 -5.35 -13.98
N MET A 254 -5.04 -6.62 -14.26
CA MET A 254 -4.59 -7.07 -15.58
C MET A 254 -5.66 -6.85 -16.66
N ASN A 255 -6.91 -7.20 -16.37
CA ASN A 255 -8.03 -6.98 -17.28
C ASN A 255 -8.22 -5.49 -17.55
N PHE A 256 -8.25 -4.66 -16.51
CA PHE A 256 -8.45 -3.22 -16.64
C PHE A 256 -7.33 -2.54 -17.44
N CYS A 257 -6.06 -2.88 -17.17
CA CYS A 257 -4.93 -2.38 -17.95
C CYS A 257 -5.03 -2.77 -19.43
N SER A 258 -5.45 -4.00 -19.71
CA SER A 258 -5.62 -4.50 -21.08
C SER A 258 -6.74 -3.73 -21.81
N GLU A 259 -7.85 -3.47 -21.13
CA GLU A 259 -8.97 -2.69 -21.68
C GLU A 259 -8.58 -1.23 -21.97
N LEU A 260 -7.87 -0.57 -21.04
CA LEU A 260 -7.36 0.78 -21.25
C LEU A 260 -6.35 0.85 -22.39
N SER A 261 -5.44 -0.13 -22.48
CA SER A 261 -4.46 -0.24 -23.56
C SER A 261 -5.13 -0.40 -24.94
N ALA A 262 -6.19 -1.21 -25.03
CA ALA A 262 -6.97 -1.39 -26.25
C ALA A 262 -7.67 -0.09 -26.65
N LYS A 263 -8.27 0.63 -25.67
CA LYS A 263 -8.90 1.95 -25.88
C LYS A 263 -7.90 2.98 -26.37
N GLU A 264 -6.67 3.02 -25.84
CA GLU A 264 -5.62 3.95 -26.30
C GLU A 264 -5.22 3.67 -27.76
N LYS A 265 -5.17 2.40 -28.16
CA LYS A 265 -4.84 1.96 -29.53
C LYS A 265 -6.00 2.07 -30.52
N GLY A 266 -7.21 2.40 -30.05
CA GLY A 266 -8.41 2.47 -30.88
C GLY A 266 -8.95 1.09 -31.31
N GLU A 267 -8.53 0.03 -30.62
CA GLU A 267 -8.99 -1.34 -30.86
C GLU A 267 -10.28 -1.58 -30.03
N LYS A 268 -11.38 -1.91 -30.72
CA LYS A 268 -12.67 -2.26 -30.10
C LYS A 268 -12.79 -3.76 -29.86
#